data_AF-A0A662LMW3-F1
#
_entry.id   AF-A0A662LMW3-F1
#
_cell.length_a   1.000
_cell.length_b   1.000
_cell.length_c   1.000
_cell.angle_alpha   90.00
_cell.angle_beta   90.00
_cell.angle_gamma   90.00
#
_symmetry.space_group_name_H-M   'P 1'
#
loop_
_entity.id
_entity.type
_entity.pdbx_description
1 polymer ?
#
loop_
_entity_poly.entity_id
_entity_poly.type
_entity_poly.pdbx_seq_one_letter_code
_entity_poly.pdbx_strand_id
1 'polypeptide(L)'
;MERKYVKRLVGKYCKIVTKEPGEQRASAIIGKIEEIDTDDGFVIIDSNQGLGCININTIVAIKPSSQYNYQQRKISKEDHASVGIGTLIVFIAMILVAAVAASVIIQTSESLQLRAQAVGKQTIREVSSGMQIVDVTGYTDASKTKIEYLALSIRPRAGSYDLDLNETLIYLQHDNLTVLSLDYSDGTNSVTSNVSSDGIFHTLNASILTSTNFGLIAVRDQDSSITNNFGIGTSDLAIVIINLTAAFSESEGLSPNEEFYGRLVPEVGSAGIFWVSAPNAFPHRVVDL
;
A
#
# COMPACT_ATOMS: atom_id res chain seq x y z
N MET A 1 -94.31 -43.55 -21.75
CA MET A 1 -93.31 -42.96 -22.69
C MET A 1 -92.46 -41.95 -21.92
N GLU A 2 -91.86 -42.39 -20.82
CA GLU A 2 -91.27 -41.53 -19.78
C GLU A 2 -90.16 -42.33 -19.08
N ARG A 3 -89.15 -41.67 -18.50
CA ARG A 3 -87.95 -42.16 -17.75
C ARG A 3 -86.57 -41.97 -18.39
N LYS A 4 -86.43 -41.73 -19.71
CA LYS A 4 -85.08 -41.51 -20.30
C LYS A 4 -84.41 -40.17 -19.96
N TYR A 5 -85.17 -39.13 -19.64
CA TYR A 5 -84.61 -37.80 -19.35
C TYR A 5 -84.04 -37.65 -17.94
N VAL A 6 -84.50 -38.48 -16.99
CA VAL A 6 -84.08 -38.41 -15.58
C VAL A 6 -82.64 -38.90 -15.41
N LYS A 7 -82.19 -39.88 -16.21
CA LYS A 7 -80.77 -40.33 -16.23
C LYS A 7 -79.78 -39.24 -16.65
N ARG A 8 -80.20 -38.15 -17.30
CA ARG A 8 -79.32 -37.01 -17.64
C ARG A 8 -79.00 -36.11 -16.43
N LEU A 9 -79.63 -36.36 -15.29
CA LEU A 9 -79.37 -35.65 -14.03
C LEU A 9 -78.26 -36.31 -13.20
N VAL A 10 -77.88 -37.55 -13.55
CA VAL A 10 -76.69 -38.22 -12.98
C VAL A 10 -75.46 -37.37 -13.27
N GLY A 11 -74.65 -37.14 -12.24
CA GLY A 11 -73.47 -36.30 -12.27
C GLY A 11 -73.72 -34.81 -11.98
N LYS A 12 -74.98 -34.36 -11.91
CA LYS A 12 -75.30 -32.94 -11.66
C LYS A 12 -75.63 -32.67 -10.20
N TYR A 13 -75.27 -31.48 -9.76
CA TYR A 13 -75.65 -30.96 -8.44
C TYR A 13 -77.11 -30.52 -8.48
N CYS A 14 -77.95 -31.18 -7.70
CA CYS A 14 -79.39 -31.00 -7.71
C CYS A 14 -79.91 -30.64 -6.32
N LYS A 15 -80.93 -29.79 -6.28
CA LYS A 15 -81.80 -29.65 -5.11
C LYS A 15 -82.99 -30.59 -5.30
N ILE A 16 -83.08 -31.58 -4.42
CA ILE A 16 -84.06 -32.66 -4.47
C ILE A 16 -85.04 -32.44 -3.33
N VAL A 17 -86.32 -32.43 -3.64
CA VAL A 17 -87.40 -32.25 -2.65
C VAL A 17 -88.08 -33.58 -2.46
N THR A 18 -88.07 -34.09 -1.23
CA THR A 18 -88.69 -35.35 -0.83
C THR A 18 -89.88 -35.11 0.10
N LYS A 19 -90.87 -35.99 0.04
CA LYS A 19 -92.04 -36.01 0.92
C LYS A 19 -92.44 -37.47 1.15
N GLU A 20 -92.43 -37.90 2.41
CA GLU A 20 -92.82 -39.26 2.76
C GLU A 20 -94.36 -39.42 2.78
N PRO A 21 -94.88 -40.63 2.49
CA PRO A 21 -96.32 -40.89 2.50
C PRO A 21 -96.90 -40.69 3.92
N GLY A 22 -97.84 -39.74 4.07
CA GLY A 22 -98.46 -39.41 5.37
C GLY A 22 -97.88 -38.18 6.07
N GLU A 23 -96.77 -37.63 5.56
CA GLU A 23 -96.15 -36.44 6.14
C GLU A 23 -96.70 -35.15 5.51
N GLN A 24 -96.94 -34.10 6.31
CA GLN A 24 -97.46 -32.83 5.79
C GLN A 24 -96.35 -31.91 5.25
N ARG A 25 -95.08 -32.13 5.63
CA ARG A 25 -93.94 -31.29 5.23
C ARG A 25 -93.06 -32.01 4.22
N ALA A 26 -92.46 -31.24 3.32
CA ALA A 26 -91.45 -31.73 2.39
C ALA A 26 -90.06 -31.31 2.88
N SER A 27 -89.08 -32.20 2.72
CA SER A 27 -87.67 -31.99 3.06
C SER A 27 -86.88 -31.73 1.79
N ALA A 28 -85.86 -30.86 1.86
CA ALA A 28 -85.03 -30.55 0.70
C ALA A 28 -83.58 -30.94 0.97
N ILE A 29 -83.05 -31.82 0.13
CA ILE A 29 -81.67 -32.29 0.18
C ILE A 29 -80.94 -31.71 -1.02
N ILE A 30 -79.71 -31.27 -0.81
CA ILE A 30 -78.87 -30.68 -1.84
C ILE A 30 -77.63 -31.55 -1.96
N GLY A 31 -77.39 -32.09 -3.15
CA GLY A 31 -76.27 -32.97 -3.40
C GLY A 31 -76.12 -33.31 -4.87
N LYS A 32 -75.03 -33.99 -5.19
CA LYS A 32 -74.78 -34.52 -6.53
C LYS A 32 -75.48 -35.88 -6.66
N ILE A 33 -76.24 -36.07 -7.73
CA ILE A 33 -76.84 -37.38 -7.98
C ILE A 33 -75.76 -38.28 -8.59
N GLU A 34 -75.34 -39.32 -7.87
CA GLU A 34 -74.31 -40.26 -8.35
C GLU A 34 -74.94 -41.37 -9.19
N GLU A 35 -76.13 -41.85 -8.82
CA GLU A 35 -76.79 -42.92 -9.54
C GLU A 35 -78.32 -42.85 -9.39
N ILE A 36 -79.04 -43.29 -10.42
CA ILE A 36 -80.50 -43.40 -10.43
C ILE A 36 -80.85 -44.81 -10.91
N ASP A 37 -81.20 -45.68 -9.98
CA ASP A 37 -81.73 -46.99 -10.30
C ASP A 37 -83.26 -46.89 -10.47
N THR A 38 -83.71 -47.19 -11.68
CA THR A 38 -85.12 -47.06 -12.06
C THR A 38 -85.89 -48.36 -11.91
N ASP A 39 -85.17 -49.48 -11.76
CA ASP A 39 -85.71 -50.83 -11.63
C ASP A 39 -85.94 -51.13 -10.14
N ASP A 40 -84.97 -50.81 -9.29
CA ASP A 40 -85.08 -50.94 -7.82
C ASP A 40 -85.72 -49.72 -7.14
N GLY A 41 -85.82 -48.58 -7.85
CA GLY A 41 -86.57 -47.41 -7.40
C GLY A 41 -85.86 -46.54 -6.36
N PHE A 42 -84.52 -46.43 -6.42
CA PHE A 42 -83.73 -45.59 -5.52
C PHE A 42 -82.80 -44.62 -6.28
N VAL A 43 -82.47 -43.51 -5.63
CA VAL A 43 -81.53 -42.48 -6.11
C VAL A 43 -80.42 -42.32 -5.08
N ILE A 44 -79.18 -42.42 -5.53
CA ILE A 44 -77.99 -42.22 -4.71
C ILE A 44 -77.52 -40.77 -4.87
N ILE A 45 -77.37 -40.09 -3.74
CA ILE A 45 -77.03 -38.67 -3.67
C ILE A 45 -75.82 -38.51 -2.77
N ASP A 46 -74.77 -37.90 -3.30
CA ASP A 46 -73.62 -37.43 -2.55
C ASP A 46 -73.88 -36.00 -2.05
N SER A 47 -74.08 -35.87 -0.74
CA SER A 47 -74.34 -34.60 -0.05
C SER A 47 -73.14 -34.24 0.84
N ASN A 48 -73.08 -33.00 1.35
CA ASN A 48 -72.05 -32.59 2.32
C ASN A 48 -72.02 -33.44 3.60
N GLN A 49 -73.08 -34.22 3.87
CA GLN A 49 -73.15 -35.15 5.00
C GLN A 49 -72.78 -36.61 4.63
N GLY A 50 -72.41 -36.87 3.37
CA GLY A 50 -72.05 -38.19 2.84
C GLY A 50 -73.02 -38.71 1.78
N LEU A 51 -72.76 -39.94 1.32
CA LEU A 51 -73.64 -40.66 0.38
C LEU A 51 -74.91 -41.13 1.09
N GLY A 52 -76.07 -40.76 0.54
CA GLY A 52 -77.38 -41.20 0.99
C GLY A 52 -78.20 -41.81 -0.15
N CYS A 53 -79.03 -42.79 0.17
CA CYS A 53 -80.00 -43.38 -0.76
C CYS A 53 -81.42 -42.88 -0.43
N ILE A 54 -82.18 -42.52 -1.46
CA ILE A 54 -83.56 -42.06 -1.32
C ILE A 54 -84.46 -42.84 -2.27
N ASN A 55 -85.65 -43.23 -1.80
CA ASN A 55 -86.64 -43.88 -2.64
C ASN A 55 -87.21 -42.90 -3.68
N ILE A 56 -87.26 -43.30 -4.95
CA ILE A 56 -87.73 -42.45 -6.05
C ILE A 56 -89.20 -42.03 -5.86
N ASN A 57 -90.00 -42.85 -5.18
CA ASN A 57 -91.42 -42.58 -4.93
C ASN A 57 -91.65 -41.45 -3.91
N THR A 58 -90.65 -41.15 -3.08
CA THR A 58 -90.74 -40.03 -2.13
C THR A 58 -90.27 -38.72 -2.75
N ILE A 59 -89.73 -38.72 -3.96
CA ILE A 59 -89.23 -37.51 -4.62
C ILE A 59 -90.39 -36.75 -5.28
N VAL A 60 -90.62 -35.52 -4.85
CA VAL A 60 -91.65 -34.63 -5.40
C VAL A 60 -91.10 -33.83 -6.58
N ALA A 61 -89.86 -33.34 -6.48
CA ALA A 61 -89.24 -32.54 -7.53
C ALA A 61 -87.71 -32.60 -7.48
N ILE A 62 -87.07 -32.55 -8.65
CA ILE A 62 -85.62 -32.41 -8.79
C ILE A 62 -85.32 -31.15 -9.61
N LYS A 63 -84.58 -30.21 -9.03
CA LYS A 63 -84.11 -29.01 -9.73
C LYS A 63 -82.58 -29.04 -9.88
N PRO A 64 -82.02 -29.12 -11.09
CA PRO A 64 -80.58 -28.94 -11.28
C PRO A 64 -80.19 -27.51 -10.93
N SER A 65 -79.19 -27.36 -10.06
CA SER A 65 -78.61 -26.06 -9.74
C SER A 65 -77.49 -25.77 -10.74
N SER A 66 -77.58 -24.67 -11.48
CA SER A 66 -76.44 -24.14 -12.23
C SER A 66 -75.53 -23.45 -11.23
N GLN A 67 -74.48 -24.12 -10.75
CA GLN A 67 -73.46 -23.47 -9.93
C GLN A 67 -72.75 -22.42 -10.78
N TYR A 68 -73.04 -21.14 -10.55
CA TYR A 68 -72.19 -20.05 -10.99
C TYR A 68 -70.94 -20.07 -10.10
N ASN A 69 -69.83 -20.56 -10.65
CA ASN A 69 -68.54 -20.55 -9.99
C ASN A 69 -68.04 -19.10 -9.88
N TYR A 70 -68.41 -18.39 -8.83
CA TYR A 70 -67.65 -17.22 -8.38
C TYR A 70 -66.33 -17.75 -7.82
N GLN A 71 -65.37 -17.99 -8.70
CA GLN A 71 -64.00 -18.28 -8.30
C GLN A 71 -63.47 -17.03 -7.60
N GLN A 72 -63.62 -16.97 -6.27
CA GLN A 72 -62.76 -16.13 -5.45
C GLN A 72 -61.34 -16.56 -5.78
N ARG A 73 -60.60 -15.73 -6.54
CA ARG A 73 -59.16 -15.91 -6.70
C ARG A 73 -58.58 -15.85 -5.29
N LYS A 74 -58.23 -17.02 -4.73
CA LYS A 74 -57.34 -17.11 -3.59
C LYS A 74 -56.06 -16.41 -4.01
N ILE A 75 -55.83 -15.20 -3.51
CA ILE A 75 -54.52 -14.55 -3.57
C ILE A 75 -53.60 -15.48 -2.76
N SER A 76 -52.80 -16.30 -3.44
CA SER A 76 -51.78 -17.08 -2.76
C SER A 76 -50.82 -16.08 -2.13
N LYS A 77 -50.53 -16.23 -0.83
CA LYS A 77 -49.61 -15.37 -0.09
C LYS A 77 -48.36 -15.07 -0.93
N GLU A 78 -48.18 -13.80 -1.28
CA GLU A 78 -47.03 -13.27 -2.04
C GLU A 78 -45.75 -13.21 -1.18
N ASP A 79 -45.60 -14.11 -0.20
CA ASP A 79 -44.48 -14.11 0.74
C ASP A 79 -43.13 -14.30 0.01
N HIS A 80 -43.12 -15.01 -1.11
CA HIS A 80 -41.92 -15.20 -1.93
C HIS A 80 -41.42 -13.91 -2.62
N ALA A 81 -42.33 -13.03 -3.04
CA ALA A 81 -41.95 -11.74 -3.65
C ALA A 81 -41.34 -10.80 -2.61
N SER A 82 -41.89 -10.80 -1.39
CA SER A 82 -41.36 -10.05 -0.25
C SER A 82 -39.95 -10.52 0.16
N VAL A 83 -39.71 -11.84 0.22
CA VAL A 83 -38.38 -12.40 0.50
C VAL A 83 -37.36 -12.01 -0.58
N GLY A 84 -37.74 -12.02 -1.85
CA GLY A 84 -36.88 -11.61 -2.96
C GLY A 84 -36.40 -10.16 -2.84
N ILE A 85 -37.30 -9.24 -2.48
CA ILE A 85 -36.94 -7.83 -2.25
C ILE A 85 -35.95 -7.71 -1.08
N GLY A 86 -36.15 -8.46 0.01
CA GLY A 86 -35.22 -8.51 1.13
C GLY A 86 -33.82 -8.97 0.72
N THR A 87 -33.72 -10.01 -0.13
CA THR A 87 -32.43 -10.49 -0.63
C THR A 87 -31.69 -9.47 -1.50
N LEU A 88 -32.40 -8.71 -2.34
CA LEU A 88 -31.79 -7.66 -3.16
C LEU A 88 -31.25 -6.50 -2.32
N ILE A 89 -31.94 -6.12 -1.24
CA ILE A 89 -31.47 -5.08 -0.32
C ILE A 89 -30.17 -5.51 0.35
N VAL A 90 -30.11 -6.73 0.88
CA VAL A 90 -28.89 -7.26 1.52
C VAL A 90 -27.76 -7.40 0.51
N PHE A 91 -28.08 -7.81 -0.72
CA PHE A 91 -27.09 -7.94 -1.80
C PHE A 91 -26.42 -6.60 -2.13
N ILE A 92 -27.22 -5.54 -2.31
CA ILE A 92 -26.69 -4.20 -2.57
C ILE A 92 -25.89 -3.69 -1.37
N ALA A 93 -26.39 -3.89 -0.15
CA ALA A 93 -25.68 -3.48 1.07
C ALA A 93 -24.32 -4.18 1.21
N MET A 94 -24.25 -5.48 0.94
CA MET A 94 -23.00 -6.24 0.98
C MET A 94 -21.98 -5.74 -0.05
N ILE A 95 -22.43 -5.40 -1.26
CA ILE A 95 -21.56 -4.83 -2.30
C ILE A 95 -20.99 -3.48 -1.87
N LEU A 96 -21.81 -2.61 -1.27
CA LEU A 96 -21.34 -1.30 -0.80
C LEU A 96 -20.31 -1.42 0.33
N VAL A 97 -20.56 -2.31 1.30
CA VAL A 97 -19.60 -2.57 2.39
C VAL A 97 -18.30 -3.17 1.84
N ALA A 98 -18.40 -4.11 0.89
CA ALA A 98 -17.24 -4.70 0.24
C ALA A 98 -16.42 -3.66 -0.54
N ALA A 99 -17.07 -2.72 -1.22
CA ALA A 99 -16.40 -1.65 -1.95
C ALA A 99 -15.60 -0.72 -1.00
N VAL A 100 -16.20 -0.31 0.12
CA VAL A 100 -15.51 0.51 1.13
C VAL A 100 -14.33 -0.26 1.74
N ALA A 101 -14.53 -1.53 2.11
CA ALA A 101 -13.47 -2.37 2.65
C ALA A 101 -12.32 -2.55 1.66
N ALA A 102 -12.61 -2.82 0.38
CA ALA A 102 -11.61 -2.95 -0.68
C ALA A 102 -10.82 -1.65 -0.88
N SER A 103 -11.49 -0.50 -0.87
CA SER A 103 -10.83 0.81 -1.00
C SER A 103 -9.79 1.04 0.11
N VAL A 104 -10.13 0.69 1.36
CA VAL A 104 -9.21 0.84 2.50
C VAL A 104 -8.03 -0.14 2.38
N ILE A 105 -8.28 -1.38 1.96
CA ILE A 105 -7.21 -2.38 1.73
C ILE A 105 -6.24 -1.91 0.63
N ILE A 106 -6.75 -1.32 -0.45
CA ILE A 106 -5.90 -0.81 -1.55
C ILE A 106 -5.07 0.38 -1.07
N GLN A 107 -5.70 1.37 -0.44
CA GLN A 107 -5.01 2.56 0.05
C GLN A 107 -3.89 2.23 1.04
N THR A 108 -4.18 1.31 1.97
CA THR A 108 -3.18 0.85 2.95
C THR A 108 -2.04 0.10 2.26
N SER A 109 -2.35 -0.77 1.30
CA SER A 109 -1.34 -1.51 0.53
C SER A 109 -0.43 -0.56 -0.28
N GLU A 110 -1.00 0.47 -0.90
CA GLU A 110 -0.25 1.47 -1.66
C GLU A 110 0.70 2.27 -0.77
N SER A 111 0.21 2.74 0.38
CA SER A 111 1.06 3.47 1.34
C SER A 111 2.22 2.60 1.83
N LEU A 112 1.95 1.33 2.14
CA LEU A 112 2.98 0.36 2.53
C LEU A 112 3.98 0.11 1.40
N GLN A 113 3.52 0.00 0.15
CA GLN A 113 4.38 -0.21 -1.01
C GLN A 113 5.29 0.99 -1.27
N LEU A 114 4.75 2.21 -1.23
CA LEU A 114 5.55 3.44 -1.40
C LEU A 114 6.60 3.57 -0.31
N ARG A 115 6.25 3.29 0.95
CA ARG A 115 7.20 3.27 2.07
C ARG A 115 8.25 2.19 1.91
N ALA A 116 7.86 0.97 1.55
CA ALA A 116 8.79 -0.13 1.33
C ALA A 116 9.78 0.19 0.20
N GLN A 117 9.32 0.83 -0.88
CA GLN A 117 10.19 1.28 -1.97
C GLN A 117 11.15 2.39 -1.51
N ALA A 118 10.64 3.39 -0.78
CA ALA A 118 11.47 4.49 -0.28
C ALA A 118 12.56 3.99 0.67
N VAL A 119 12.19 3.17 1.66
CA VAL A 119 13.14 2.54 2.60
C VAL A 119 14.10 1.63 1.84
N GLY A 120 13.63 0.82 0.90
CA GLY A 120 14.49 -0.02 0.07
C GLY A 120 15.55 0.81 -0.67
N LYS A 121 15.15 1.92 -1.32
CA LYS A 121 16.12 2.82 -1.98
C LYS A 121 17.08 3.48 -0.99
N GLN A 122 16.60 3.95 0.15
CA GLN A 122 17.45 4.57 1.18
C GLN A 122 18.44 3.57 1.77
N THR A 123 18.02 2.34 2.07
CA THR A 123 18.91 1.29 2.59
C THR A 123 19.93 0.88 1.54
N ILE A 124 19.54 0.75 0.26
CA ILE A 124 20.51 0.47 -0.82
C ILE A 124 21.51 1.62 -0.94
N ARG A 125 21.07 2.88 -0.87
CA ARG A 125 21.96 4.05 -0.87
C ARG A 125 22.91 4.01 0.32
N GLU A 126 22.41 3.74 1.53
CA GLU A 126 23.21 3.66 2.75
C GLU A 126 24.28 2.56 2.71
N VAL A 127 23.96 1.36 2.23
CA VAL A 127 24.93 0.25 2.22
C VAL A 127 25.88 0.27 1.03
N SER A 128 25.46 0.85 -0.10
CA SER A 128 26.24 0.84 -1.34
C SER A 128 27.10 2.08 -1.50
N SER A 129 26.67 3.21 -0.92
CA SER A 129 27.44 4.44 -0.95
C SER A 129 28.55 4.44 0.07
N GLY A 130 29.61 5.17 -0.26
CA GLY A 130 30.71 5.37 0.66
C GLY A 130 31.87 6.08 0.01
N MET A 131 32.75 6.61 0.84
CA MET A 131 33.96 7.29 0.39
C MET A 131 35.21 6.46 0.64
N GLN A 132 36.16 6.61 -0.27
CA GLN A 132 37.49 6.05 -0.16
C GLN A 132 38.52 7.18 -0.25
N ILE A 133 39.49 7.13 0.67
CA ILE A 133 40.69 7.96 0.61
C ILE A 133 41.73 7.15 -0.15
N VAL A 134 42.29 7.74 -1.21
CA VAL A 134 43.25 7.10 -2.10
C VAL A 134 44.66 7.31 -1.56
N ASP A 135 45.05 8.58 -1.40
CA ASP A 135 46.38 8.99 -0.97
C ASP A 135 46.29 10.13 0.04
N VAL A 136 47.30 10.22 0.91
CA VAL A 136 47.45 11.26 1.93
C VAL A 136 48.81 11.92 1.76
N THR A 137 48.83 13.22 1.54
CA THR A 137 50.08 13.97 1.31
C THR A 137 50.16 15.15 2.27
N GLY A 138 51.28 15.28 2.96
CA GLY A 138 51.59 16.41 3.83
C GLY A 138 52.40 17.49 3.15
N TYR A 139 52.22 18.73 3.60
CA TYR A 139 53.05 19.87 3.25
C TYR A 139 53.64 20.53 4.49
N THR A 140 54.95 20.74 4.49
CA THR A 140 55.68 21.31 5.61
C THR A 140 55.87 22.81 5.50
N ASP A 141 56.13 23.43 6.65
CA ASP A 141 56.64 24.79 6.73
C ASP A 141 57.95 24.95 5.92
N ALA A 142 58.30 26.19 5.57
CA ALA A 142 59.58 26.58 4.99
C ALA A 142 60.79 26.06 5.79
N SER A 143 60.65 25.96 7.12
CA SER A 143 61.68 25.45 8.03
C SER A 143 61.78 23.91 8.08
N LYS A 144 60.84 23.19 7.46
CA LYS A 144 60.76 21.71 7.44
C LYS A 144 60.77 21.06 8.84
N THR A 145 60.15 21.72 9.80
CA THR A 145 60.07 21.25 11.19
C THR A 145 58.76 20.53 11.49
N LYS A 146 57.66 20.95 10.85
CA LYS A 146 56.30 20.46 11.07
C LYS A 146 55.51 20.40 9.77
N ILE A 147 54.48 19.56 9.75
CA ILE A 147 53.48 19.50 8.67
C ILE A 147 52.35 20.50 8.97
N GLU A 148 52.13 21.45 8.08
CA GLU A 148 51.12 22.51 8.20
C GLU A 148 49.84 22.19 7.45
N TYR A 149 49.95 21.59 6.27
CA TYR A 149 48.78 21.24 5.45
C TYR A 149 48.74 19.76 5.14
N LEU A 150 47.54 19.24 5.06
CA LEU A 150 47.25 17.87 4.63
C LEU A 150 46.37 17.92 3.39
N ALA A 151 46.73 17.14 2.38
CA ALA A 151 45.93 16.89 1.19
C ALA A 151 45.46 15.44 1.19
N LEU A 152 44.15 15.22 1.18
CA LEU A 152 43.53 13.91 1.08
C LEU A 152 42.94 13.76 -0.32
N SER A 153 43.45 12.83 -1.12
CA SER A 153 42.80 12.49 -2.38
C SER A 153 41.62 11.56 -2.12
N ILE A 154 40.42 12.01 -2.47
CA ILE A 154 39.18 11.31 -2.19
C ILE A 154 38.48 10.91 -3.49
N ARG A 155 37.86 9.74 -3.44
CA ARG A 155 36.93 9.27 -4.47
C ARG A 155 35.78 8.49 -3.82
N PRO A 156 34.58 8.52 -4.38
CA PRO A 156 33.52 7.62 -3.95
C PRO A 156 33.87 6.17 -4.33
N ARG A 157 33.30 5.21 -3.59
CA ARG A 157 33.47 3.78 -3.89
C ARG A 157 32.71 3.42 -5.16
N ALA A 158 33.19 2.39 -5.86
CA ALA A 158 32.50 1.87 -7.04
C ALA A 158 31.08 1.40 -6.66
N GLY A 159 30.08 1.80 -7.44
CA GLY A 159 28.67 1.51 -7.13
C GLY A 159 28.03 2.43 -6.09
N SER A 160 28.75 3.46 -5.62
CA SER A 160 28.17 4.53 -4.83
C SER A 160 27.20 5.36 -5.66
N TYR A 161 26.16 5.85 -5.00
CA TYR A 161 25.43 7.00 -5.51
C TYR A 161 26.25 8.28 -5.34
N ASP A 162 25.83 9.33 -6.01
CA ASP A 162 26.42 10.66 -5.83
C ASP A 162 26.30 11.08 -4.36
N LEU A 163 27.41 11.60 -3.84
CA LEU A 163 27.56 12.03 -2.45
C LEU A 163 27.73 13.55 -2.41
N ASP A 164 27.11 14.18 -1.44
CA ASP A 164 27.27 15.62 -1.21
C ASP A 164 28.47 15.87 -0.28
N LEU A 165 29.44 16.65 -0.77
CA LEU A 165 30.62 17.05 -0.03
C LEU A 165 30.36 18.19 0.95
N ASN A 166 29.27 18.93 0.78
CA ASN A 166 28.89 19.99 1.72
C ASN A 166 28.39 19.43 3.06
N GLU A 167 27.67 18.32 3.02
CA GLU A 167 27.19 17.60 4.22
C GLU A 167 28.21 16.59 4.77
N THR A 168 29.40 16.54 4.18
CA THR A 168 30.48 15.66 4.62
C THR A 168 31.24 16.27 5.78
N LEU A 169 31.53 15.45 6.80
CA LEU A 169 32.28 15.84 7.99
C LEU A 169 33.60 15.06 8.07
N ILE A 170 34.67 15.75 8.45
CA ILE A 170 35.96 15.14 8.71
C ILE A 170 36.24 15.22 10.21
N TYR A 171 36.54 14.08 10.81
CA TYR A 171 36.98 14.01 12.20
C TYR A 171 38.48 13.76 12.21
N LEU A 172 39.23 14.58 12.94
CA LEU A 172 40.64 14.36 13.23
C LEU A 172 40.77 14.10 14.72
N GLN A 173 41.48 13.04 15.06
CA GLN A 173 41.75 12.60 16.42
C GLN A 173 43.27 12.55 16.61
N HIS A 174 43.76 13.53 17.35
CA HIS A 174 45.12 13.56 17.87
C HIS A 174 45.02 13.66 19.41
N ASP A 175 45.22 14.83 19.99
CA ASP A 175 45.01 15.09 21.42
C ASP A 175 43.56 15.48 21.76
N ASN A 176 42.90 16.20 20.84
CA ASN A 176 41.49 16.53 20.90
C ASN A 176 40.76 16.03 19.65
N LEU A 177 39.44 15.89 19.72
CA LEU A 177 38.60 15.55 18.59
C LEU A 177 38.17 16.84 17.89
N THR A 178 38.73 17.11 16.72
CA THR A 178 38.31 18.23 15.88
C THR A 178 37.41 17.75 14.76
N VAL A 179 36.37 18.54 14.48
CA VAL A 179 35.41 18.26 13.41
C VAL A 179 35.52 19.38 12.41
N LEU A 180 35.76 19.01 11.15
CA LEU A 180 35.84 19.93 10.05
C LEU A 180 34.64 19.74 9.13
N SER A 181 34.01 20.85 8.78
CA SER A 181 32.94 20.94 7.79
C SER A 181 33.41 21.78 6.60
N LEU A 182 32.72 21.67 5.47
CA LEU A 182 32.93 22.61 4.38
C LEU A 182 32.26 23.95 4.76
N ASP A 183 33.02 25.04 4.77
CA ASP A 183 32.45 26.38 4.95
C ASP A 183 32.28 27.02 3.57
N TYR A 184 31.02 27.05 3.13
CA TYR A 184 30.61 27.76 1.93
C TYR A 184 29.98 29.10 2.33
N SER A 185 30.81 30.13 2.41
CA SER A 185 30.36 31.52 2.43
C SER A 185 30.50 32.10 1.03
N ASP A 186 29.40 32.60 0.46
CA ASP A 186 29.35 33.20 -0.87
C ASP A 186 30.46 34.24 -1.05
N GLY A 187 31.44 33.94 -1.91
CA GLY A 187 32.58 34.81 -2.22
C GLY A 187 33.94 34.28 -1.78
N THR A 188 33.99 33.13 -1.11
CA THR A 188 35.23 32.56 -0.59
C THR A 188 35.62 31.33 -1.43
N ASN A 189 36.84 31.30 -1.99
CA ASN A 189 37.37 30.21 -2.84
C ASN A 189 37.59 28.89 -2.05
N SER A 190 36.59 28.38 -1.32
CA SER A 190 36.66 27.11 -0.57
C SER A 190 36.66 25.90 -1.51
N VAL A 191 36.09 26.05 -2.71
CA VAL A 191 36.03 25.02 -3.74
C VAL A 191 36.58 25.59 -5.05
N THR A 192 37.49 24.87 -5.70
CA THR A 192 38.07 25.28 -6.99
C THR A 192 38.36 24.06 -7.87
N SER A 193 38.19 24.21 -9.18
CA SER A 193 38.60 23.21 -10.19
C SER A 193 39.95 23.51 -10.82
N ASN A 194 40.52 24.69 -10.55
CA ASN A 194 41.78 25.13 -11.11
C ASN A 194 42.89 25.00 -10.07
N VAL A 195 43.87 24.15 -10.36
CA VAL A 195 45.11 24.06 -9.58
C VAL A 195 46.02 25.24 -9.95
N SER A 196 46.54 25.95 -8.95
CA SER A 196 47.49 27.05 -9.13
C SER A 196 48.79 26.55 -9.76
N SER A 197 49.49 27.43 -10.51
CA SER A 197 50.82 27.14 -11.06
C SER A 197 51.85 26.82 -9.97
N ASP A 198 51.63 27.30 -8.75
CA ASP A 198 52.50 27.09 -7.59
C ASP A 198 52.18 25.79 -6.82
N GLY A 199 51.22 25.00 -7.32
CA GLY A 199 50.86 23.68 -6.79
C GLY A 199 49.60 23.66 -5.93
N ILE A 200 49.22 22.45 -5.52
CA ILE A 200 47.94 22.12 -4.86
C ILE A 200 47.80 22.87 -3.52
N PHE A 201 48.86 22.96 -2.72
CA PHE A 201 48.83 23.60 -1.40
C PHE A 201 48.75 25.14 -1.44
N HIS A 202 49.01 25.78 -2.59
CA HIS A 202 48.87 27.24 -2.77
C HIS A 202 47.60 27.61 -3.54
N THR A 203 46.77 26.63 -3.86
CA THR A 203 45.59 26.82 -4.72
C THR A 203 44.43 27.46 -3.95
N LEU A 204 44.24 27.08 -2.69
CA LEU A 204 43.20 27.64 -1.83
C LEU A 204 43.77 28.77 -0.96
N ASN A 205 42.92 29.74 -0.63
CA ASN A 205 43.31 30.83 0.26
C ASN A 205 43.38 30.30 1.72
N ALA A 206 44.54 30.46 2.36
CA ALA A 206 44.78 29.98 3.71
C ALA A 206 43.81 30.55 4.77
N SER A 207 43.25 31.73 4.54
CA SER A 207 42.28 32.37 5.45
C SER A 207 40.94 31.63 5.55
N ILE A 208 40.66 30.75 4.59
CA ILE A 208 39.43 29.95 4.51
C ILE A 208 39.55 28.68 5.36
N LEU A 209 40.77 28.15 5.43
CA LEU A 209 41.12 26.93 6.13
C LEU A 209 41.34 27.23 7.62
N THR A 210 40.21 27.40 8.33
CA THR A 210 40.17 27.64 9.78
C THR A 210 40.21 26.33 10.57
N SER A 211 40.13 26.40 11.90
CA SER A 211 40.14 25.22 12.78
C SER A 211 38.97 24.26 12.59
N THR A 212 37.88 24.72 11.97
CA THR A 212 36.64 23.96 11.75
C THR A 212 36.33 23.72 10.28
N ASN A 213 37.19 24.20 9.37
CA ASN A 213 36.87 24.24 7.95
C ASN A 213 37.90 23.47 7.13
N PHE A 214 37.43 22.73 6.14
CA PHE A 214 38.28 22.16 5.08
C PHE A 214 37.96 22.80 3.74
N GLY A 215 38.91 22.70 2.80
CA GLY A 215 38.73 23.16 1.43
C GLY A 215 38.76 22.01 0.43
N LEU A 216 38.21 22.24 -0.76
CA LEU A 216 38.06 21.25 -1.81
C LEU A 216 38.71 21.72 -3.11
N ILE A 217 39.41 20.80 -3.76
CA ILE A 217 39.94 20.99 -5.11
C ILE A 217 39.42 19.86 -5.99
N ALA A 218 38.62 20.19 -6.99
CA ALA A 218 38.19 19.24 -8.00
C ALA A 218 39.33 19.03 -9.00
N VAL A 219 39.88 17.82 -9.08
CA VAL A 219 40.98 17.50 -10.01
C VAL A 219 40.43 16.81 -11.25
N ARG A 220 39.51 15.86 -11.06
CA ARG A 220 38.81 15.18 -12.13
C ARG A 220 37.33 15.39 -11.93
N ASP A 221 36.79 16.30 -12.74
CA ASP A 221 35.39 16.69 -12.74
C ASP A 221 35.04 17.12 -14.17
N GLN A 222 34.31 16.28 -14.90
CA GLN A 222 34.01 16.52 -16.32
C GLN A 222 32.76 17.38 -16.50
N ASP A 223 31.80 17.29 -15.59
CA ASP A 223 30.51 17.98 -15.62
C ASP A 223 30.46 19.16 -14.63
N SER A 224 31.56 19.45 -13.92
CA SER A 224 31.67 20.50 -12.92
C SER A 224 30.69 20.32 -11.75
N SER A 225 30.39 19.07 -11.40
CA SER A 225 29.43 18.71 -10.34
C SER A 225 29.92 19.14 -8.96
N ILE A 226 31.23 19.05 -8.71
CA ILE A 226 31.84 19.36 -7.40
C ILE A 226 31.82 20.86 -7.16
N THR A 227 32.11 21.67 -8.18
CA THR A 227 32.17 23.13 -8.03
C THR A 227 30.79 23.77 -7.96
N ASN A 228 29.81 23.23 -8.69
CA ASN A 228 28.49 23.84 -8.80
C ASN A 228 27.47 23.30 -7.78
N ASN A 229 27.56 22.02 -7.43
CA ASN A 229 26.57 21.34 -6.61
C ASN A 229 27.19 20.49 -5.50
N PHE A 230 28.52 20.55 -5.31
CA PHE A 230 29.26 19.78 -4.30
C PHE A 230 29.06 18.26 -4.39
N GLY A 231 28.48 17.77 -5.48
CA GLY A 231 28.19 16.37 -5.71
C GLY A 231 29.40 15.67 -6.30
N ILE A 232 29.89 14.62 -5.63
CA ILE A 232 30.96 13.76 -6.14
C ILE A 232 30.37 12.45 -6.69
N GLY A 233 30.59 12.20 -7.98
CA GLY A 233 30.17 11.00 -8.69
C GLY A 233 31.27 9.96 -8.81
N THR A 234 30.91 8.76 -9.29
CA THR A 234 31.83 7.59 -9.36
C THR A 234 33.08 7.78 -10.23
N SER A 235 33.07 8.72 -11.17
CA SER A 235 34.20 9.04 -12.04
C SER A 235 35.15 10.09 -11.46
N ASP A 236 34.75 10.76 -10.39
CA ASP A 236 35.34 12.02 -10.00
C ASP A 236 36.43 11.83 -8.96
N LEU A 237 37.33 12.80 -8.92
CA LEU A 237 38.42 12.84 -7.95
C LEU A 237 38.54 14.26 -7.41
N ALA A 238 38.37 14.37 -6.10
CA ALA A 238 38.58 15.60 -5.37
C ALA A 238 39.77 15.46 -4.43
N ILE A 239 40.41 16.57 -4.12
CA ILE A 239 41.41 16.67 -3.07
C ILE A 239 40.81 17.56 -1.98
N VAL A 240 40.78 17.03 -0.77
CA VAL A 240 40.45 17.82 0.42
C VAL A 240 41.74 18.39 0.98
N ILE A 241 41.78 19.70 1.22
CA ILE A 241 42.88 20.36 1.91
C ILE A 241 42.45 20.72 3.33
N ILE A 242 43.30 20.39 4.29
CA ILE A 242 43.14 20.71 5.70
C ILE A 242 44.36 21.50 6.16
N ASN A 243 44.15 22.57 6.91
CA ASN A 243 45.19 23.30 7.62
C ASN A 243 45.35 22.71 9.02
N LEU A 244 46.39 21.91 9.23
CA LEU A 244 46.71 21.27 10.51
C LEU A 244 47.18 22.28 11.56
N THR A 245 47.83 23.37 11.16
CA THR A 245 48.24 24.42 12.10
C THR A 245 47.04 25.10 12.75
N ALA A 246 45.98 25.33 11.97
CA ALA A 246 44.73 25.88 12.50
C ALA A 246 43.86 24.81 13.21
N ALA A 247 43.81 23.60 12.67
CA ALA A 247 43.01 22.51 13.24
C ALA A 247 43.57 22.03 14.59
N PHE A 248 44.89 21.98 14.74
CA PHE A 248 45.56 21.59 15.99
C PHE A 248 46.09 22.85 16.71
N SER A 249 45.19 23.57 17.38
CA SER A 249 45.52 24.82 18.08
C SER A 249 46.59 24.69 19.17
N GLU A 250 46.89 23.48 19.64
CA GLU A 250 47.90 23.22 20.69
C GLU A 250 49.27 22.83 20.13
N SER A 251 49.31 22.07 19.02
CA SER A 251 50.57 21.56 18.43
C SER A 251 51.05 22.44 17.25
N GLU A 252 50.20 23.34 16.73
CA GLU A 252 50.49 24.20 15.57
C GLU A 252 51.03 23.40 14.37
N GLY A 253 50.38 22.27 14.08
CA GLY A 253 50.76 21.33 13.01
C GLY A 253 51.11 19.95 13.56
N LEU A 254 51.72 19.11 12.73
CA LEU A 254 52.18 17.77 13.11
C LEU A 254 53.72 17.72 13.20
N SER A 255 54.23 17.32 14.35
CA SER A 255 55.67 17.19 14.61
C SER A 255 56.22 15.85 14.09
N PRO A 256 57.56 15.70 13.93
CA PRO A 256 58.15 14.45 13.48
C PRO A 256 57.91 13.30 14.47
N ASN A 257 57.60 12.09 13.96
CA ASN A 257 57.19 10.90 14.72
C ASN A 257 55.84 11.00 15.47
N GLU A 258 55.02 12.00 15.17
CA GLU A 258 53.64 12.03 15.66
C GLU A 258 52.69 11.28 14.73
N GLU A 259 51.66 10.68 15.30
CA GLU A 259 50.59 10.01 14.59
C GLU A 259 49.24 10.61 14.94
N PHE A 260 48.31 10.58 13.99
CA PHE A 260 46.91 10.91 14.26
C PHE A 260 45.98 10.06 13.40
N TYR A 261 44.74 9.96 13.86
CA TYR A 261 43.69 9.19 13.21
C TYR A 261 42.66 10.12 12.63
N GLY A 262 42.21 9.83 11.41
CA GLY A 262 41.21 10.62 10.73
C GLY A 262 40.11 9.75 10.13
N ARG A 263 38.90 10.30 10.08
CA ARG A 263 37.80 9.71 9.31
C ARG A 263 37.02 10.79 8.58
N LEU A 264 36.72 10.52 7.33
CA LEU A 264 35.86 11.31 6.49
C LEU A 264 34.51 10.61 6.38
N VAL A 265 33.48 11.24 6.91
CA VAL A 265 32.11 10.72 7.00
C VAL A 265 31.23 11.49 6.01
N PRO A 266 30.76 10.86 4.92
CA PRO A 266 29.78 11.48 4.01
C PRO A 266 28.38 11.55 4.65
N GLU A 267 27.44 12.26 4.00
CA GLU A 267 26.01 12.30 4.39
C GLU A 267 25.41 10.88 4.54
N VAL A 268 25.73 9.99 3.59
CA VAL A 268 25.14 8.66 3.47
C VAL A 268 26.25 7.64 3.20
N GLY A 269 26.15 6.51 3.90
CA GLY A 269 27.00 5.35 3.70
C GLY A 269 28.36 5.38 4.40
N SER A 270 29.29 4.56 3.92
CA SER A 270 30.47 4.22 4.72
C SER A 270 31.54 5.33 4.71
N ALA A 271 32.08 5.64 5.89
CA ALA A 271 33.17 6.57 6.06
C ALA A 271 34.50 6.05 5.46
N GLY A 272 35.30 6.98 4.94
CA GLY A 272 36.71 6.76 4.60
C GLY A 272 37.58 6.97 5.84
N ILE A 273 38.34 5.97 6.25
CA ILE A 273 39.28 6.08 7.37
C ILE A 273 40.70 6.27 6.85
N PHE A 274 41.51 7.05 7.55
CA PHE A 274 42.92 7.23 7.27
C PHE A 274 43.69 7.35 8.58
N TRP A 275 44.93 6.88 8.56
CA TRP A 275 45.86 6.99 9.66
C TRP A 275 47.12 7.63 9.09
N VAL A 276 47.69 8.58 9.81
CA VAL A 276 48.83 9.36 9.34
C VAL A 276 49.93 9.22 10.36
N SER A 277 51.13 8.89 9.90
CA SER A 277 52.33 8.83 10.74
C SER A 277 53.42 9.69 10.12
N ALA A 278 53.82 10.75 10.82
CA ALA A 278 54.86 11.64 10.34
C ALA A 278 56.24 10.98 10.46
N PRO A 279 57.09 11.02 9.41
CA PRO A 279 58.46 10.55 9.50
C PRO A 279 59.30 11.38 10.49
N ASN A 280 60.41 10.80 10.98
CA ASN A 280 61.33 11.43 11.94
C ASN A 280 61.99 12.73 11.43
N ALA A 281 62.06 12.92 10.11
CA ALA A 281 62.59 14.15 9.52
C ALA A 281 61.94 14.39 8.15
N PHE A 282 61.82 15.66 7.77
CA PHE A 282 61.22 16.07 6.50
C PHE A 282 62.32 16.50 5.51
N PRO A 283 62.73 15.63 4.55
CA PRO A 283 63.75 15.99 3.57
C PRO A 283 63.24 17.01 2.54
N HIS A 284 61.97 16.90 2.17
CA HIS A 284 61.28 17.74 1.18
C HIS A 284 60.08 18.44 1.81
N ARG A 285 59.58 19.51 1.17
CA ARG A 285 58.40 20.24 1.63
C ARG A 285 57.10 19.46 1.43
N VAL A 286 57.07 18.59 0.43
CA VAL A 286 55.96 17.67 0.17
C VAL A 286 56.41 16.30 0.64
N VAL A 287 55.59 15.66 1.49
CA VAL A 287 55.89 14.38 2.11
C VAL A 287 54.69 13.47 1.92
N ASP A 288 54.94 12.27 1.45
CA ASP A 288 53.92 11.21 1.36
C ASP A 288 53.76 10.57 2.74
N LEU A 289 52.52 10.37 3.20
CA LEU A 289 52.21 10.00 4.58
C LEU A 289 51.33 8.74 4.68
#